data_AF-A0A7L4QMU7-F1
#
_entry.id   AF-A0A7L4QMU7-F1
#
_cell.length_a   1.000
_cell.length_b   1.000
_cell.length_c   1.000
_cell.angle_alpha   90.00
_cell.angle_beta   90.00
_cell.angle_gamma   90.00
#
_symmetry.space_group_name_H-M   'P 1'
#
loop_
_entity.id
_entity.type
_entity.pdbx_description
1 polymer ?
#
loop_
_entity_poly.entity_id
_entity_poly.type
_entity_poly.pdbx_seq_one_letter_code
_entity_poly.pdbx_strand_id
1 'polypeptide(L)' 'MKEARLCFNYAKNVEERHEGMYREALEAIRSGKKLELRIYYVCQVCGNLEIDKVPKSCPVCGNPPEVFKEVR' A
#
# COMPACT_ATOMS: atom_id res chain seq x y z
N MET A 1 -0.10 8.76 -24.55
CA MET A 1 0.74 7.54 -24.29
C MET A 1 1.58 7.69 -23.02
N LYS A 2 1.92 8.90 -22.58
CA LYS A 2 2.68 9.12 -21.34
C LYS A 2 1.86 8.75 -20.09
N GLU A 3 0.56 8.96 -20.18
CA GLU A 3 -0.45 8.74 -19.14
C GLU A 3 -0.61 7.24 -18.86
N ALA A 4 -0.81 6.44 -19.92
CA ALA A 4 -0.90 4.99 -19.79
C ALA A 4 0.38 4.40 -19.16
N ARG A 5 1.56 4.84 -19.62
CA ARG A 5 2.84 4.42 -19.03
C ARG A 5 2.92 4.76 -17.54
N LEU A 6 2.46 5.95 -17.14
CA LEU A 6 2.44 6.35 -15.73
C LEU A 6 1.54 5.43 -14.90
N CYS A 7 0.31 5.17 -15.36
CA CYS A 7 -0.63 4.29 -14.67
C CYS A 7 -0.07 2.87 -14.50
N PHE A 8 0.55 2.30 -15.55
CA PHE A 8 1.17 0.98 -15.46
C PHE A 8 2.37 0.96 -14.51
N ASN A 9 3.18 2.02 -14.48
CA ASN A 9 4.29 2.11 -13.53
C ASN A 9 3.80 2.21 -12.08
N TYR A 10 2.75 3.01 -11.82
CA TYR A 10 2.14 3.08 -10.49
C TYR A 10 1.56 1.73 -10.08
N ALA A 11 0.74 1.11 -10.93
CA ALA A 11 0.15 -0.20 -10.67
C ALA A 11 1.25 -1.24 -10.36
N LYS A 12 2.27 -1.36 -11.22
CA LYS A 12 3.38 -2.30 -10.99
C LYS A 12 4.04 -2.11 -9.62
N ASN A 13 4.39 -0.89 -9.26
CA ASN A 13 5.07 -0.59 -8.00
C ASN A 13 4.15 -0.78 -6.78
N VAL A 14 2.85 -0.51 -6.91
CA VAL A 14 1.85 -0.76 -5.88
C VAL A 14 1.65 -2.25 -5.66
N GLU A 15 1.49 -3.03 -6.73
CA GLU A 15 1.25 -4.48 -6.61
C GLU A 15 2.45 -5.23 -6.04
N GLU A 16 3.68 -4.77 -6.27
CA GLU A 16 4.88 -5.32 -5.60
C GLU A 16 4.82 -5.14 -4.08
N ARG A 17 4.30 -3.99 -3.60
CA ARG A 17 4.10 -3.76 -2.16
C ARG A 17 2.94 -4.58 -1.61
N HIS A 18 1.83 -4.68 -2.34
CA HIS A 18 0.70 -5.53 -1.95
C HIS A 18 1.13 -6.99 -1.78
N GLU A 19 1.94 -7.51 -2.72
CA GLU A 19 2.47 -8.86 -2.63
C GLU A 19 3.26 -9.09 -1.34
N GLY A 20 4.15 -8.15 -0.98
CA GLY A 20 4.91 -8.21 0.28
C GLY A 20 4.00 -8.30 1.50
N MET A 21 2.98 -7.44 1.58
CA MET A 21 2.03 -7.42 2.68
C MET A 21 1.20 -8.71 2.76
N TYR A 22 0.78 -9.26 1.61
CA TYR A 22 0.08 -10.55 1.58
C TYR A 22 0.97 -11.72 2.01
N ARG A 23 2.25 -11.71 1.64
CA ARG A 23 3.21 -12.72 2.08
C ARG A 23 3.41 -12.68 3.60
N GLU A 24 3.57 -11.50 4.17
CA GLU A 24 3.67 -11.31 5.63
C GLU A 24 2.41 -11.82 6.35
N ALA A 25 1.23 -11.46 5.84
CA ALA A 25 -0.04 -11.94 6.39
C ALA A 25 -0.16 -13.47 6.30
N LEU A 26 0.24 -14.06 5.17
CA LEU A 26 0.23 -15.51 4.97
C LEU A 26 1.20 -16.23 5.92
N GLU A 27 2.40 -15.68 6.14
CA GLU A 27 3.37 -16.22 7.09
C GLU A 27 2.85 -16.17 8.53
N ALA A 28 2.20 -15.07 8.92
CA ALA A 28 1.54 -14.95 10.22
C ALA A 28 0.48 -16.04 10.42
N ILE A 29 -0.39 -16.27 9.42
CA ILE A 29 -1.39 -17.34 9.47
C ILE A 29 -0.71 -18.72 9.58
N ARG A 30 0.30 -18.99 8.75
CA ARG A 30 1.00 -20.29 8.72
C ARG A 30 1.73 -20.60 10.03
N SER A 31 2.25 -19.58 10.71
CA SER A 31 2.89 -19.71 12.02
C SER A 31 1.91 -19.80 13.18
N GLY A 32 0.59 -19.86 12.92
CA GLY A 32 -0.45 -19.91 13.95
C GLY A 32 -0.61 -18.60 14.72
N LYS A 33 -0.02 -17.49 14.23
CA LYS A 33 -0.22 -16.17 14.82
C LYS A 33 -1.59 -15.65 14.44
N LYS A 34 -2.24 -14.97 15.38
CA LYS A 34 -3.49 -14.26 15.12
C LYS A 34 -3.17 -13.01 14.30
N LEU A 35 -3.91 -12.78 13.22
CA LEU A 35 -3.84 -11.51 12.51
C LEU A 35 -4.38 -10.40 13.41
N GLU A 36 -3.60 -9.36 13.58
CA GLU A 36 -3.99 -8.17 14.33
C GLU A 36 -4.89 -7.28 13.47
N LEU A 37 -5.84 -6.60 14.12
CA LEU A 37 -6.56 -5.51 13.48
C LEU A 37 -5.58 -4.34 13.31
N ARG A 38 -5.40 -3.90 12.07
CA ARG A 38 -4.51 -2.80 11.70
C ARG A 38 -5.30 -1.71 11.02
N ILE A 39 -4.81 -0.48 11.12
CA ILE A 39 -5.41 0.65 10.41
C ILE A 39 -4.75 0.71 9.04
N TYR A 40 -5.54 0.74 7.98
CA TYR A 40 -5.04 0.76 6.62
C TYR A 40 -5.25 2.14 6.01
N TYR A 41 -4.24 2.65 5.29
CA TYR A 41 -4.29 3.92 4.61
C TYR A 41 -4.02 3.74 3.12
N VAL A 42 -4.92 4.24 2.27
CA VAL A 42 -4.81 4.15 0.81
C VAL A 42 -4.51 5.52 0.21
N CYS A 43 -3.42 5.63 -0.54
CA CYS A 43 -3.09 6.80 -1.33
C CYS A 43 -4.13 6.99 -2.44
N GLN A 44 -4.86 8.11 -2.42
CA GLN A 44 -5.92 8.39 -3.40
C GLN A 44 -5.40 8.77 -4.80
N VAL A 45 -4.08 8.83 -4.99
CA VAL A 45 -3.43 9.16 -6.28
C VAL A 45 -2.96 7.92 -7.02
N CYS A 46 -2.27 7.00 -6.33
CA CYS A 46 -1.65 5.84 -6.96
C CYS A 46 -2.16 4.49 -6.44
N GLY A 47 -2.93 4.45 -5.34
CA GLY A 47 -3.45 3.21 -4.75
C GLY A 47 -2.54 2.54 -3.73
N ASN A 48 -1.35 3.07 -3.44
CA ASN A 48 -0.43 2.50 -2.44
C ASN A 48 -1.08 2.38 -1.05
N LEU A 49 -0.91 1.23 -0.42
CA LEU A 49 -1.33 0.92 0.94
C LEU A 49 -0.20 1.20 1.94
N GLU A 50 -0.54 1.75 3.10
CA GLU A 50 0.32 1.84 4.28
C GLU A 50 -0.44 1.35 5.52
N ILE A 51 0.28 0.75 6.47
CA ILE A 51 -0.30 0.10 7.65
C ILE A 51 0.09 0.88 8.91
N ASP A 52 -0.90 1.23 9.72
CA ASP A 52 -0.89 2.04 10.96
C ASP A 52 -0.36 3.47 10.86
N LYS A 53 0.58 3.75 9.97
CA LYS A 53 1.24 5.05 9.86
C LYS A 53 1.40 5.45 8.40
N VAL A 54 1.12 6.72 8.12
CA VAL A 54 1.37 7.33 6.82
C VAL A 54 2.75 8.01 6.84
N PRO A 55 3.64 7.73 5.86
CA PRO A 55 4.95 8.38 5.74
C PRO A 55 4.81 9.84 5.29
N LYS A 56 5.88 10.64 5.45
CA LYS A 56 5.93 12.05 5.01
C LYS A 56 5.72 12.25 3.50
N SER A 57 5.88 11.21 2.71
CA SER A 57 5.56 11.19 1.28
C SER A 57 5.26 9.76 0.85
N CYS A 58 4.36 9.60 -0.12
CA CYS A 58 4.02 8.31 -0.68
C CYS A 58 5.27 7.67 -1.32
N PRO A 59 5.67 6.45 -0.93
CA PRO A 59 6.87 5.80 -1.46
C PRO A 59 6.76 5.45 -2.95
N VAL A 60 5.54 5.43 -3.51
CA VAL A 60 5.29 5.10 -4.92
C VAL A 60 5.23 6.35 -5.80
N CYS A 61 4.43 7.35 -5.42
CA CYS A 61 4.16 8.51 -6.28
C CYS A 61 4.72 9.84 -5.75
N GLY A 62 5.28 9.87 -4.55
CA GLY A 62 5.89 11.07 -3.95
C GLY A 62 4.91 12.12 -3.40
N ASN A 63 3.60 11.92 -3.55
CA ASN A 63 2.59 12.86 -3.02
C ASN A 63 2.60 12.92 -1.49
N PRO A 64 2.18 14.06 -0.90
CA PRO A 64 2.28 14.29 0.54
C PRO A 64 1.20 13.50 1.31
N PRO A 65 1.32 13.33 2.65
CA PRO A 65 0.52 12.38 3.43
C PRO A 65 -0.98 12.68 3.42
N GLU A 66 -1.39 13.92 3.14
CA GLU A 66 -2.78 14.37 3.15
C GLU A 66 -3.63 13.68 2.06
N VAL A 67 -2.99 13.09 1.05
CA VAL A 67 -3.69 12.32 0.01
C VAL A 67 -4.05 10.91 0.45
N PHE A 68 -3.60 10.44 1.61
CA PHE A 68 -3.97 9.14 2.14
C PHE A 68 -5.30 9.21 2.86
N LYS A 69 -6.13 8.18 2.66
CA LYS A 69 -7.38 8.00 3.41
C LYS A 69 -7.32 6.69 4.17
N GLU A 70 -7.74 6.74 5.43
CA GLU A 70 -8.01 5.54 6.21
C GLU A 70 -9.13 4.73 5.54
N VAL A 71 -8.92 3.42 5.44
CA VAL A 71 -9.91 2.44 5.00
C VAL A 71 -10.10 1.42 6.13
N ARG A 72 -11.36 1.13 6.43
CA ARG A 72 -11.83 0.28 7.54
C ARG A 72 -12.81 -0.75 7.02
#